data_AF-A0A836I4G6-F1
#
_entry.id   AF-A0A836I4G6-F1
#
_cell.length_a   1.000
_cell.length_b   1.000
_cell.length_c   1.000
_cell.angle_alpha   90.00
_cell.angle_beta   90.00
_cell.angle_gamma   90.00
#
_symmetry.space_group_name_H-M   'P 1'
#
loop_
_entity.id
_entity.type
_entity.pdbx_description
1 polymer ?
#
loop_
_entity_poly.entity_id
_entity_poly.type
_entity_poly.pdbx_seq_one_letter_code
_entity_poly.pdbx_strand_id
1 'polypeptide(L)'
;MPRGNIGAFSIEARQRRESFMERFNAGQTVQERQKRTVEWELRGNERRNHQEVLQYMDVIQAQHNDTLVARRRRLAELLTRENELHMSMMTGLPETDAQRRERLIRKAQELRAKREEAKRVDNGARHDRLFRAKIDCLRQAESRLKVMQVADARYDQMAAAEERRRQEAAEAEFYAQQSAEAQRVATERVQRDLELKYQRTQRMLGDLAAQVAGNRYRKDLEKEEACRDTEEFYRLLHEEQAQEARKHLQRQQKNRELAQEMIDMNEELKRARQQEYEQLKREDREALDAMLADLAAEQREQRAEKQRRLAEVRQEMMHHQQAAQRKEDERAIDRLWAEENEKQWRKREAQWEADQAKRDALLRSILIARRQQILDKRQKDKEDAMLRKLENEKFLASLSKERDLDLLERQRRRALLQETQQYLEWQIQQRMAEKEAARLAKRTELTDEQALEKQYEERIAREMANLEAAKPARYQDVPLLPKKSRNQLF
;
A
#
# COMPACT_ATOMS: atom_id res chain seq x y z
N MET A 1 -63.21 -136.65 92.90
CA MET A 1 -63.69 -135.84 94.05
C MET A 1 -64.11 -134.45 93.54
N PRO A 2 -65.26 -133.90 93.97
CA PRO A 2 -65.91 -132.71 93.38
C PRO A 2 -65.74 -131.39 94.20
N ARG A 3 -66.11 -130.23 93.60
CA ARG A 3 -66.64 -128.92 94.13
C ARG A 3 -66.23 -127.76 93.16
N GLY A 4 -66.99 -126.72 92.78
CA GLY A 4 -68.34 -126.16 93.07
C GLY A 4 -68.50 -124.74 92.40
N ASN A 5 -69.73 -124.17 92.38
CA ASN A 5 -70.28 -123.17 91.42
C ASN A 5 -70.70 -121.79 92.05
N ILE A 6 -70.38 -120.59 91.48
CA ILE A 6 -70.90 -119.21 91.84
C ILE A 6 -70.85 -118.19 90.64
N GLY A 7 -71.77 -118.17 89.66
CA GLY A 7 -71.51 -117.47 88.36
C GLY A 7 -72.43 -116.36 87.76
N ALA A 8 -73.72 -116.20 88.08
CA ALA A 8 -74.66 -115.59 87.08
C ALA A 8 -75.16 -114.13 87.24
N PHE A 9 -75.33 -113.55 88.44
CA PHE A 9 -76.05 -112.25 88.60
C PHE A 9 -75.25 -110.99 88.23
N SER A 10 -73.93 -111.05 88.15
CA SER A 10 -73.12 -109.86 87.85
C SER A 10 -73.12 -109.48 86.36
N ILE A 11 -73.83 -110.22 85.50
CA ILE A 11 -73.68 -110.14 84.05
C ILE A 11 -74.67 -109.13 83.41
N GLU A 12 -75.91 -109.00 83.89
CA GLU A 12 -76.94 -108.22 83.18
C GLU A 12 -76.92 -106.71 83.50
N ALA A 13 -76.68 -106.31 84.76
CA ALA A 13 -76.46 -104.90 85.13
C ALA A 13 -75.23 -104.31 84.43
N ARG A 14 -74.27 -105.18 84.10
CA ARG A 14 -73.10 -104.84 83.31
C ARG A 14 -73.49 -104.46 81.88
N GLN A 15 -74.37 -105.23 81.23
CA GLN A 15 -74.80 -104.99 79.84
C GLN A 15 -75.56 -103.67 79.65
N ARG A 16 -76.46 -103.28 80.57
CA ARG A 16 -77.19 -101.99 80.43
C ARG A 16 -76.27 -100.78 80.60
N ARG A 17 -75.35 -100.86 81.58
CA ARG A 17 -74.31 -99.85 81.76
C ARG A 17 -73.40 -99.79 80.54
N GLU A 18 -73.00 -100.94 80.00
CA GLU A 18 -72.20 -101.04 78.76
C GLU A 18 -72.92 -100.37 77.59
N SER A 19 -74.21 -100.62 77.37
CA SER A 19 -74.96 -100.02 76.25
C SER A 19 -75.14 -98.48 76.34
N PHE A 20 -75.36 -97.93 77.54
CA PHE A 20 -75.43 -96.47 77.72
C PHE A 20 -74.05 -95.85 77.58
N MET A 21 -73.02 -96.47 78.17
CA MET A 21 -71.62 -96.05 78.01
C MET A 21 -71.22 -96.11 76.54
N GLU A 22 -71.63 -97.13 75.79
CA GLU A 22 -71.37 -97.23 74.35
C GLU A 22 -72.02 -96.08 73.56
N ARG A 23 -73.28 -95.74 73.81
CA ARG A 23 -73.96 -94.62 73.12
C ARG A 23 -73.40 -93.26 73.53
N PHE A 24 -73.10 -93.04 74.80
CA PHE A 24 -72.47 -91.82 75.28
C PHE A 24 -71.07 -91.66 74.70
N ASN A 25 -70.26 -92.73 74.72
CA ASN A 25 -68.94 -92.76 74.09
C ASN A 25 -69.05 -92.56 72.57
N ALA A 26 -70.06 -93.12 71.91
CA ALA A 26 -70.30 -92.90 70.48
C ALA A 26 -70.63 -91.42 70.20
N GLY A 27 -71.47 -90.78 71.01
CA GLY A 27 -71.76 -89.35 70.89
C GLY A 27 -70.55 -88.46 71.17
N GLN A 28 -69.79 -88.76 72.22
CA GLN A 28 -68.56 -88.05 72.57
C GLN A 28 -67.50 -88.21 71.48
N THR A 29 -67.30 -89.42 70.95
CA THR A 29 -66.32 -89.66 69.88
C THR A 29 -66.69 -88.93 68.60
N VAL A 30 -67.98 -88.80 68.27
CA VAL A 30 -68.44 -87.98 67.14
C VAL A 30 -68.15 -86.50 67.37
N GLN A 31 -68.44 -85.96 68.56
CA GLN A 31 -68.12 -84.56 68.89
C GLN A 31 -66.61 -84.29 68.92
N GLU A 32 -65.82 -85.18 69.51
CA GLU A 32 -64.36 -85.09 69.51
C GLU A 32 -63.80 -85.17 68.09
N ARG A 33 -64.38 -86.03 67.24
CA ARG A 33 -63.99 -86.12 65.83
C ARG A 33 -64.29 -84.80 65.12
N GLN A 34 -65.47 -84.22 65.32
CA GLN A 34 -65.82 -82.91 64.74
C GLN A 34 -64.88 -81.80 65.23
N LYS A 35 -64.58 -81.73 66.54
CA LYS A 35 -63.62 -80.77 67.09
C LYS A 35 -62.23 -80.94 66.48
N ARG A 36 -61.73 -82.18 66.38
CA ARG A 36 -60.44 -82.47 65.74
C ARG A 36 -60.44 -82.09 64.25
N THR A 37 -61.55 -82.31 63.54
CA THR A 37 -61.69 -81.88 62.14
C THR A 37 -61.62 -80.36 62.04
N VAL A 38 -62.36 -79.62 62.87
CA VAL A 38 -62.32 -78.15 62.90
C VAL A 38 -60.92 -77.64 63.28
N GLU A 39 -60.28 -78.20 64.31
CA GLU A 39 -58.91 -77.84 64.69
C GLU A 39 -57.89 -78.15 63.58
N TRP A 40 -58.06 -79.27 62.86
CA TRP A 40 -57.23 -79.63 61.71
C TRP A 40 -57.44 -78.65 60.55
N GLU A 41 -58.69 -78.25 60.27
CA GLU A 41 -59.01 -77.24 59.26
C GLU A 41 -58.43 -75.86 59.64
N LEU A 42 -58.55 -75.44 60.91
CA LEU A 42 -57.97 -74.19 61.40
C LEU A 42 -56.44 -74.19 61.28
N ARG A 43 -55.76 -75.25 61.77
CA ARG A 43 -54.30 -75.39 61.61
C ARG A 43 -53.88 -75.51 60.15
N GLY A 44 -54.70 -76.16 59.32
CA GLY A 44 -54.50 -76.25 57.88
C GLY A 44 -54.56 -74.87 57.21
N ASN A 45 -55.54 -74.06 57.60
CA ASN A 45 -55.71 -72.68 57.13
C ASN A 45 -54.56 -71.78 57.63
N GLU A 46 -54.13 -71.90 58.89
CA GLU A 46 -52.96 -71.17 59.40
C GLU A 46 -51.68 -71.49 58.62
N ARG A 47 -51.43 -72.78 58.33
CA ARG A 47 -50.30 -73.21 57.51
C ARG A 47 -50.38 -72.70 56.08
N ARG A 48 -51.57 -72.74 55.46
CA ARG A 48 -51.80 -72.17 54.12
C ARG A 48 -51.54 -70.67 54.12
N ASN A 49 -52.11 -69.93 55.07
CA ASN A 49 -51.89 -68.48 55.20
C ASN A 49 -50.39 -68.17 55.39
N HIS A 50 -49.68 -68.93 56.23
CA HIS A 50 -48.24 -68.74 56.42
C HIS A 50 -47.46 -69.01 55.12
N GLN A 51 -47.80 -70.08 54.40
CA GLN A 51 -47.19 -70.40 53.12
C GLN A 51 -47.49 -69.34 52.05
N GLU A 52 -48.71 -68.81 52.00
CA GLU A 52 -49.10 -67.71 51.11
C GLU A 52 -48.30 -66.43 51.44
N VAL A 53 -48.11 -66.12 52.72
CA VAL A 53 -47.28 -64.98 53.14
C VAL A 53 -45.82 -65.18 52.72
N LEU A 54 -45.24 -66.37 52.91
CA LEU A 54 -43.86 -66.65 52.47
C LEU A 54 -43.72 -66.56 50.96
N GLN A 55 -44.66 -67.13 50.19
CA GLN A 55 -44.69 -67.01 48.74
C GLN A 55 -44.80 -65.55 48.31
N TYR A 56 -45.64 -64.76 48.98
CA TYR A 56 -45.76 -63.34 48.71
C TYR A 56 -44.47 -62.56 49.03
N MET A 57 -43.78 -62.91 50.14
CA MET A 57 -42.47 -62.34 50.45
C MET A 57 -41.41 -62.72 49.42
N ASP A 58 -41.39 -63.97 48.94
CA ASP A 58 -40.47 -64.41 47.89
C ASP A 58 -40.73 -63.66 46.57
N VAL A 59 -41.99 -63.42 46.22
CA VAL A 59 -42.38 -62.60 45.06
C VAL A 59 -41.89 -61.16 45.23
N ILE A 60 -42.08 -60.56 46.40
CA ILE A 60 -41.57 -59.20 46.69
C ILE A 60 -40.04 -59.16 46.62
N GLN A 61 -39.35 -60.15 47.17
CA GLN A 61 -37.89 -60.22 47.12
C GLN A 61 -37.38 -60.40 45.68
N ALA A 62 -38.05 -61.23 44.88
CA ALA A 62 -37.76 -61.39 43.46
C ALA A 62 -37.94 -60.07 42.70
N GLN A 63 -39.05 -59.35 42.93
CA GLN A 63 -39.29 -58.03 42.34
C GLN A 63 -38.17 -57.04 42.72
N HIS A 64 -37.78 -56.98 43.99
CA HIS A 64 -36.68 -56.13 44.42
C HIS A 64 -35.34 -56.52 43.76
N ASN A 65 -35.04 -57.82 43.66
CA ASN A 65 -33.85 -58.30 42.97
C ASN A 65 -33.87 -57.93 41.47
N ASP A 66 -35.02 -58.05 40.81
CA ASP A 66 -35.18 -57.64 39.42
C ASP A 66 -34.94 -56.13 39.24
N THR A 67 -35.44 -55.30 40.16
CA THR A 67 -35.13 -53.86 40.14
C THR A 67 -33.65 -53.56 40.36
N LEU A 68 -32.97 -54.31 41.24
CA LEU A 68 -31.53 -54.17 41.47
C LEU A 68 -30.72 -54.60 40.25
N VAL A 69 -31.09 -55.70 39.61
CA VAL A 69 -30.47 -56.18 38.37
C VAL A 69 -30.69 -55.16 37.24
N ALA A 70 -31.89 -54.62 37.08
CA ALA A 70 -32.18 -53.57 36.11
C ALA A 70 -31.36 -52.31 36.37
N ARG A 71 -31.22 -51.89 37.63
CA ARG A 71 -30.36 -50.75 38.01
C ARG A 71 -28.89 -51.01 37.70
N ARG A 72 -28.37 -52.20 38.02
CA ARG A 72 -26.98 -52.59 37.72
C ARG A 72 -26.72 -52.63 36.22
N ARG A 73 -27.66 -53.14 35.42
CA ARG A 73 -27.58 -53.13 33.95
C ARG A 73 -27.54 -51.70 33.40
N ARG A 74 -28.44 -50.82 33.85
CA ARG A 74 -28.43 -49.39 33.45
C ARG A 74 -27.12 -48.71 33.83
N LEU A 75 -26.58 -48.99 35.01
CA LEU A 75 -25.29 -48.43 35.43
C LEU A 75 -24.15 -48.94 34.55
N ALA A 76 -24.13 -50.25 34.25
CA ALA A 76 -23.14 -50.83 33.35
C ALA A 76 -23.23 -50.20 31.95
N GLU A 77 -24.43 -50.03 31.40
CA GLU A 77 -24.66 -49.35 30.13
C GLU A 77 -24.17 -47.90 30.12
N LEU A 78 -24.37 -47.15 31.22
CA LEU A 78 -23.85 -45.80 31.35
C LEU A 78 -22.32 -45.80 31.37
N LEU A 79 -21.70 -46.68 32.15
CA LEU A 79 -20.24 -46.80 32.21
C LEU A 79 -19.64 -47.24 30.89
N THR A 80 -20.28 -48.16 30.15
CA THR A 80 -19.81 -48.55 28.82
C THR A 80 -19.90 -47.39 27.84
N ARG A 81 -21.01 -46.63 27.86
CA ARG A 81 -21.16 -45.43 27.02
C ARG A 81 -20.13 -44.36 27.35
N GLU A 82 -19.88 -44.10 28.64
CA GLU A 82 -18.84 -43.17 29.06
C GLU A 82 -17.46 -43.63 28.59
N ASN A 83 -17.13 -44.91 28.76
CA ASN A 83 -15.87 -45.48 28.28
C ASN A 83 -15.74 -45.41 26.76
N GLU A 84 -16.79 -45.71 26.00
CA GLU A 84 -16.82 -45.55 24.55
C GLU A 84 -16.61 -44.10 24.13
N LEU A 85 -17.25 -43.16 24.82
CA LEU A 85 -17.10 -41.73 24.58
C LEU A 85 -15.66 -41.29 24.90
N HIS A 86 -15.10 -41.70 26.03
CA HIS A 86 -13.70 -41.45 26.38
C HIS A 86 -12.72 -42.03 25.37
N MET A 87 -12.91 -43.27 24.94
CA MET A 87 -12.09 -43.89 23.89
C MET A 87 -12.21 -43.12 22.58
N SER A 88 -13.44 -42.75 22.16
CA SER A 88 -13.65 -41.97 20.95
C SER A 88 -12.95 -40.61 21.00
N MET A 89 -13.04 -39.91 22.14
CA MET A 89 -12.32 -38.65 22.37
C MET A 89 -10.81 -38.84 22.28
N MET A 90 -10.25 -39.84 22.99
CA MET A 90 -8.81 -40.11 22.98
C MET A 90 -8.30 -40.48 21.58
N THR A 91 -9.08 -41.22 20.80
CA THR A 91 -8.74 -41.54 19.40
C THR A 91 -8.92 -40.36 18.44
N GLY A 92 -9.80 -39.40 18.76
CA GLY A 92 -10.07 -38.21 17.94
C GLY A 92 -9.20 -36.99 18.30
N LEU A 93 -8.40 -37.05 19.37
CA LEU A 93 -7.60 -35.94 19.90
C LEU A 93 -6.25 -35.70 19.21
N PRO A 94 -5.48 -36.71 18.78
CA PRO A 94 -4.30 -36.46 17.97
C PRO A 94 -4.72 -36.28 16.51
N GLU A 95 -4.58 -35.05 15.99
CA GLU A 95 -4.40 -34.89 14.55
C GLU A 95 -3.33 -35.88 14.11
N THR A 96 -3.68 -36.80 13.21
CA THR A 96 -2.69 -37.75 12.70
C THR A 96 -1.60 -36.97 11.96
N ASP A 97 -0.36 -37.48 11.97
CA ASP A 97 0.73 -36.83 11.25
C ASP A 97 0.41 -36.61 9.77
N ALA A 98 -0.40 -37.49 9.17
CA ALA A 98 -0.93 -37.34 7.82
C ALA A 98 -1.85 -36.13 7.69
N GLN A 99 -2.84 -35.96 8.57
CA GLN A 99 -3.74 -34.79 8.59
C GLN A 99 -2.97 -33.48 8.83
N ARG A 100 -1.97 -33.50 9.73
CA ARG A 100 -1.11 -32.35 9.98
C ARG A 100 -0.31 -31.96 8.73
N ARG A 101 0.28 -32.95 8.04
CA ARG A 101 0.99 -32.74 6.77
C ARG A 101 0.06 -32.18 5.69
N GLU A 102 -1.14 -32.75 5.53
CA GLU A 102 -2.14 -32.24 4.60
C GLU A 102 -2.53 -30.79 4.90
N ARG A 103 -2.78 -30.45 6.17
CA ARG A 103 -3.08 -29.06 6.57
C ARG A 103 -1.93 -28.12 6.23
N LEU A 104 -0.69 -28.52 6.48
CA LEU A 104 0.49 -27.72 6.12
C LEU A 104 0.64 -27.57 4.60
N ILE A 105 0.36 -28.63 3.83
CA ILE A 105 0.37 -28.59 2.36
C ILE A 105 -0.72 -27.65 1.85
N ARG A 106 -1.96 -27.77 2.35
CA ARG A 106 -3.08 -26.87 1.99
C ARG A 106 -2.73 -25.42 2.32
N LYS A 107 -2.23 -25.15 3.52
CA LYS A 107 -1.77 -23.80 3.91
C LYS A 107 -0.64 -23.29 3.03
N ALA A 108 0.31 -24.15 2.63
CA ALA A 108 1.38 -23.79 1.71
C ALA A 108 0.86 -23.49 0.30
N GLN A 109 -0.11 -24.27 -0.19
CA GLN A 109 -0.79 -24.03 -1.47
C GLN A 109 -1.58 -22.71 -1.45
N GLU A 110 -2.34 -22.44 -0.38
CA GLU A 110 -3.03 -21.17 -0.18
C GLU A 110 -2.05 -19.99 -0.15
N LEU A 111 -0.93 -20.11 0.54
CA LEU A 111 0.10 -19.07 0.56
C LEU A 111 0.76 -18.87 -0.81
N ARG A 112 0.95 -19.94 -1.59
CA ARG A 112 1.42 -19.84 -2.97
C ARG A 112 0.39 -19.14 -3.86
N ALA A 113 -0.89 -19.52 -3.78
CA ALA A 113 -1.97 -18.88 -4.51
C ALA A 113 -2.06 -17.38 -4.18
N LYS A 114 -2.05 -17.02 -2.88
CA LYS A 114 -2.03 -15.61 -2.44
C LYS A 114 -0.82 -14.84 -2.97
N ARG A 115 0.36 -15.46 -3.00
CA ARG A 115 1.57 -14.83 -3.57
C ARG A 115 1.47 -14.66 -5.09
N GLU A 116 0.90 -15.63 -5.79
CA GLU A 116 0.67 -15.54 -7.24
C GLU A 116 -0.37 -14.48 -7.60
N GLU A 117 -1.46 -14.40 -6.83
CA GLU A 117 -2.46 -13.34 -6.95
C GLU A 117 -1.83 -11.96 -6.72
N ALA A 118 -1.07 -11.79 -5.63
CA ALA A 118 -0.36 -10.54 -5.37
C ALA A 118 0.62 -10.17 -6.50
N LYS A 119 1.36 -11.15 -7.04
CA LYS A 119 2.24 -10.94 -8.21
C LYS A 119 1.44 -10.56 -9.46
N ARG A 120 0.29 -11.19 -9.71
CA ARG A 120 -0.58 -10.85 -10.85
C ARG A 120 -1.11 -9.43 -10.73
N VAL A 121 -1.53 -9.01 -9.54
CA VAL A 121 -1.98 -7.64 -9.27
C VAL A 121 -0.84 -6.63 -9.46
N ASP A 122 0.36 -6.89 -8.93
CA ASP A 122 1.52 -5.99 -9.12
C ASP A 122 1.93 -5.91 -10.58
N ASN A 123 1.99 -7.04 -11.29
CA ASN A 123 2.29 -7.06 -12.72
C ASN A 123 1.23 -6.30 -13.52
N GLY A 124 -0.06 -6.50 -13.21
CA GLY A 124 -1.16 -5.74 -13.80
C GLY A 124 -0.97 -4.23 -13.62
N ALA A 125 -0.73 -3.79 -12.39
CA ALA A 125 -0.49 -2.37 -12.08
C ALA A 125 0.76 -1.81 -12.79
N ARG A 126 1.84 -2.60 -12.94
CA ARG A 126 3.03 -2.20 -13.72
C ARG A 126 2.71 -2.08 -15.20
N HIS A 127 1.96 -3.02 -15.76
CA HIS A 127 1.51 -2.96 -17.14
C HIS A 127 0.61 -1.74 -17.39
N ASP A 128 -0.29 -1.42 -16.46
CA ASP A 128 -1.15 -0.22 -16.55
C ASP A 128 -0.33 1.08 -16.50
N ARG A 129 0.67 1.17 -15.60
CA ARG A 129 1.59 2.32 -15.56
C ARG A 129 2.38 2.47 -16.85
N LEU A 130 2.92 1.36 -17.38
CA LEU A 130 3.66 1.36 -18.64
C LEU A 130 2.75 1.72 -19.82
N PHE A 131 1.50 1.25 -19.81
CA PHE A 131 0.50 1.58 -20.82
C PHE A 131 0.21 3.07 -20.84
N ARG A 132 -0.11 3.67 -19.69
CA ARG A 132 -0.34 5.13 -19.57
C ARG A 132 0.89 5.94 -19.96
N ALA A 133 2.09 5.49 -19.59
CA ALA A 133 3.33 6.16 -19.93
C ALA A 133 3.68 6.12 -21.43
N LYS A 134 3.36 5.02 -22.12
CA LYS A 134 3.63 4.85 -23.56
C LYS A 134 2.67 5.63 -24.45
N ILE A 135 1.47 5.95 -23.96
CA ILE A 135 0.42 6.55 -24.77
C ILE A 135 0.38 8.06 -24.53
N ASP A 136 0.80 8.82 -25.53
CA ASP A 136 0.96 10.27 -25.42
C ASP A 136 -0.35 11.01 -25.12
N CYS A 137 -1.48 10.58 -25.71
CA CYS A 137 -2.77 11.23 -25.45
C CYS A 137 -3.20 11.09 -23.98
N LEU A 138 -3.00 9.92 -23.37
CA LEU A 138 -3.26 9.70 -21.94
C LEU A 138 -2.33 10.56 -21.08
N ARG A 139 -1.03 10.58 -21.40
CA ARG A 139 -0.03 11.40 -20.68
C ARG A 139 -0.36 12.90 -20.72
N GLN A 140 -0.78 13.40 -21.88
CA GLN A 140 -1.20 14.81 -22.03
C GLN A 140 -2.49 15.10 -21.24
N ALA A 141 -3.47 14.19 -21.28
CA ALA A 141 -4.71 14.31 -20.53
C ALA A 141 -4.45 14.30 -19.01
N GLU A 142 -3.62 13.39 -18.51
CA GLU A 142 -3.20 13.34 -17.10
C GLU A 142 -2.50 14.63 -16.65
N SER A 143 -1.57 15.13 -17.47
CA SER A 143 -0.85 16.38 -17.17
C SER A 143 -1.80 17.56 -17.02
N ARG A 144 -2.77 17.69 -17.94
CA ARG A 144 -3.79 18.74 -17.87
C ARG A 144 -4.76 18.57 -16.71
N LEU A 145 -5.18 17.34 -16.43
CA LEU A 145 -6.00 17.04 -15.26
C LEU A 145 -5.30 17.50 -13.97
N LYS A 146 -4.00 17.22 -13.82
CA LYS A 146 -3.21 17.70 -12.67
C LYS A 146 -3.18 19.23 -12.59
N VAL A 147 -3.00 19.92 -13.72
CA VAL A 147 -3.05 21.39 -13.75
C VAL A 147 -4.42 21.91 -13.28
N MET A 148 -5.51 21.27 -13.71
CA MET A 148 -6.87 21.62 -13.28
C MET A 148 -7.08 21.38 -11.78
N GLN A 149 -6.61 20.25 -11.26
CA GLN A 149 -6.68 19.94 -9.82
C GLN A 149 -5.86 20.93 -8.98
N VAL A 150 -4.66 21.31 -9.43
CA VAL A 150 -3.84 22.32 -8.75
C VAL A 150 -4.53 23.70 -8.78
N ALA A 151 -5.14 24.06 -9.91
CA ALA A 151 -5.86 25.31 -10.03
C ALA A 151 -7.10 25.34 -9.11
N ASP A 152 -7.86 24.25 -9.03
CA ASP A 152 -9.01 24.12 -8.12
C ASP A 152 -8.60 24.21 -6.65
N ALA A 153 -7.56 23.47 -6.25
CA ALA A 153 -7.00 23.54 -4.90
C ALA A 153 -6.50 24.95 -4.55
N ARG A 154 -5.98 25.70 -5.53
CA ARG A 154 -5.61 27.11 -5.34
C ARG A 154 -6.82 27.99 -5.09
N TYR A 155 -7.95 27.78 -5.76
CA TYR A 155 -9.19 28.51 -5.46
C TYR A 155 -9.68 28.23 -4.05
N ASP A 156 -9.61 26.98 -3.59
CA ASP A 156 -10.01 26.62 -2.23
C ASP A 156 -9.09 27.26 -1.19
N GLN A 157 -7.77 27.32 -1.46
CA GLN A 157 -6.82 28.05 -0.61
C GLN A 157 -7.13 29.55 -0.54
N MET A 158 -7.50 30.16 -1.67
CA MET A 158 -7.90 31.58 -1.71
C MET A 158 -9.18 31.82 -0.91
N ALA A 159 -10.19 30.96 -1.06
CA ALA A 159 -11.43 31.04 -0.28
C ALA A 159 -11.15 30.89 1.22
N ALA A 160 -10.36 29.90 1.63
CA ALA A 160 -9.96 29.71 3.02
C ALA A 160 -9.10 30.87 3.57
N ALA A 161 -8.32 31.55 2.72
CA ALA A 161 -7.57 32.75 3.12
C ALA A 161 -8.50 33.95 3.29
N GLU A 162 -9.51 34.12 2.44
CA GLU A 162 -10.53 35.15 2.60
C GLU A 162 -11.36 34.96 3.87
N GLU A 163 -11.76 33.72 4.18
CA GLU A 163 -12.47 33.39 5.42
C GLU A 163 -11.61 33.70 6.65
N ARG A 164 -10.33 33.32 6.65
CA ARG A 164 -9.39 33.67 7.73
C ARG A 164 -9.25 35.17 7.91
N ARG A 165 -9.11 35.93 6.82
CA ARG A 165 -9.06 37.40 6.90
C ARG A 165 -10.33 38.01 7.49
N ARG A 166 -11.51 37.45 7.18
CA ARG A 166 -12.78 37.90 7.77
C ARG A 166 -12.81 37.61 9.27
N GLN A 167 -12.32 36.44 9.69
CA GLN A 167 -12.22 36.08 11.11
C GLN A 167 -11.23 36.99 11.85
N GLU A 168 -10.02 37.18 11.31
CA GLU A 168 -9.01 38.08 11.87
C GLU A 168 -9.51 39.53 11.97
N ALA A 169 -10.25 40.01 10.96
CA ALA A 169 -10.86 41.34 11.01
C ALA A 169 -11.92 41.45 12.11
N ALA A 170 -12.79 40.44 12.26
CA ALA A 170 -13.79 40.40 13.32
C ALA A 170 -13.15 40.31 14.73
N GLU A 171 -12.08 39.53 14.88
CA GLU A 171 -11.29 39.46 16.11
C GLU A 171 -10.61 40.80 16.42
N ALA A 172 -10.00 41.44 15.42
CA ALA A 172 -9.37 42.75 15.59
C ALA A 172 -10.38 43.83 15.99
N GLU A 173 -11.59 43.84 15.40
CA GLU A 173 -12.69 44.72 15.80
C GLU A 173 -13.11 44.48 17.25
N PHE A 174 -13.22 43.21 17.67
CA PHE A 174 -13.54 42.83 19.04
C PHE A 174 -12.47 43.32 20.03
N TYR A 175 -11.18 43.09 19.75
CA TYR A 175 -10.10 43.57 20.61
C TYR A 175 -9.97 45.10 20.62
N ALA A 176 -10.27 45.76 19.50
CA ALA A 176 -10.31 47.22 19.45
C ALA A 176 -11.40 47.78 20.37
N GLN A 177 -12.61 47.20 20.37
CA GLN A 177 -13.68 47.56 21.29
C GLN A 177 -13.27 47.36 22.75
N GLN A 178 -12.69 46.20 23.08
CA GLN A 178 -12.20 45.91 24.43
C GLN A 178 -11.12 46.92 24.87
N SER A 179 -10.22 47.29 23.96
CA SER A 179 -9.17 48.29 24.24
C SER A 179 -9.75 49.68 24.51
N ALA A 180 -10.77 50.09 23.76
CA ALA A 180 -11.45 51.37 23.93
C ALA A 180 -12.22 51.40 25.25
N GLU A 181 -12.88 50.31 25.64
CA GLU A 181 -13.52 50.17 26.95
C GLU A 181 -12.50 50.22 28.09
N ALA A 182 -11.38 49.51 27.96
CA ALA A 182 -10.31 49.55 28.96
C ALA A 182 -9.72 50.96 29.12
N GLN A 183 -9.52 51.69 28.02
CA GLN A 183 -9.11 53.09 28.04
C GLN A 183 -10.15 53.98 28.72
N ARG A 184 -11.44 53.82 28.41
CA ARG A 184 -12.53 54.56 29.08
C ARG A 184 -12.48 54.34 30.60
N VAL A 185 -12.43 53.08 31.05
CA VAL A 185 -12.33 52.75 32.47
C VAL A 185 -11.07 53.32 33.11
N ALA A 186 -9.93 53.30 32.41
CA ALA A 186 -8.70 53.92 32.89
C ALA A 186 -8.83 55.44 33.03
N THR A 187 -9.41 56.12 32.04
CA THR A 187 -9.67 57.56 32.11
C THR A 187 -10.63 57.92 33.24
N GLU A 188 -11.69 57.14 33.47
CA GLU A 188 -12.59 57.34 34.60
C GLU A 188 -11.87 57.19 35.94
N ARG A 189 -10.97 56.21 36.08
CA ARG A 189 -10.16 56.05 37.30
C ARG A 189 -9.25 57.26 37.53
N VAL A 190 -8.57 57.73 36.49
CA VAL A 190 -7.70 58.92 36.58
C VAL A 190 -8.51 60.16 36.94
N GLN A 191 -9.70 60.34 36.36
CA GLN A 191 -10.59 61.45 36.72
C GLN A 191 -11.02 61.38 38.19
N ARG A 192 -11.45 60.22 38.67
CA ARG A 192 -11.78 60.03 40.10
C ARG A 192 -10.60 60.30 41.02
N ASP A 193 -9.40 59.85 40.65
CA ASP A 193 -8.19 60.12 41.42
C ASP A 193 -7.83 61.61 41.45
N LEU A 194 -8.01 62.31 40.32
CA LEU A 194 -7.82 63.76 40.23
C LEU A 194 -8.86 64.53 41.06
N GLU A 195 -10.13 64.12 41.02
CA GLU A 195 -11.19 64.68 41.85
C GLU A 195 -10.89 64.48 43.34
N LEU A 196 -10.48 63.28 43.75
CA LEU A 196 -10.07 62.99 45.13
C LEU A 196 -8.86 63.83 45.54
N LYS A 197 -7.86 63.98 44.66
CA LYS A 197 -6.72 64.88 44.90
C LYS A 197 -7.21 66.31 45.08
N TYR A 198 -8.02 66.84 44.17
CA TYR A 198 -8.58 68.18 44.23
C TYR A 198 -9.35 68.41 45.54
N GLN A 199 -10.23 67.47 45.93
CA GLN A 199 -10.96 67.54 47.20
C GLN A 199 -10.01 67.57 48.40
N ARG A 200 -8.94 66.77 48.41
CA ARG A 200 -7.90 66.82 49.46
C ARG A 200 -7.19 68.18 49.48
N THR A 201 -6.82 68.72 48.32
CA THR A 201 -6.18 70.03 48.24
C THR A 201 -7.11 71.13 48.73
N GLN A 202 -8.40 71.09 48.38
CA GLN A 202 -9.40 72.05 48.86
C GLN A 202 -9.58 71.99 50.38
N ARG A 203 -9.63 70.79 50.97
CA ARG A 203 -9.65 70.62 52.42
C ARG A 203 -8.40 71.21 53.06
N MET A 204 -7.21 70.89 52.53
CA MET A 204 -5.94 71.42 53.03
C MET A 204 -5.86 72.95 52.92
N LEU A 205 -6.33 73.54 51.81
CA LEU A 205 -6.42 75.00 51.65
C LEU A 205 -7.39 75.62 52.66
N GLY A 206 -8.53 74.96 52.92
CA GLY A 206 -9.48 75.38 53.95
C GLY A 206 -8.86 75.37 55.35
N ASP A 207 -8.15 74.30 55.70
CA ASP A 207 -7.43 74.17 56.97
C ASP A 207 -6.33 75.24 57.08
N LEU A 208 -5.57 75.47 56.01
CA LEU A 208 -4.50 76.48 55.98
C LEU A 208 -5.07 77.90 56.09
N ALA A 209 -6.21 78.17 55.44
CA ALA A 209 -6.92 79.45 55.58
C ALA A 209 -7.40 79.66 57.02
N ALA A 210 -7.94 78.62 57.67
CA ALA A 210 -8.31 78.67 59.08
C ALA A 210 -7.10 78.93 59.99
N GLN A 211 -5.95 78.30 59.72
CA GLN A 211 -4.70 78.57 60.45
C GLN A 211 -4.19 79.99 60.24
N VAL A 212 -4.22 80.51 59.00
CA VAL A 212 -3.82 81.89 58.70
C VAL A 212 -4.74 82.88 59.40
N ALA A 213 -6.07 82.64 59.38
CA ALA A 213 -7.03 83.47 60.11
C ALA A 213 -6.77 83.43 61.63
N GLY A 214 -6.52 82.25 62.19
CA GLY A 214 -6.13 82.09 63.60
C GLY A 214 -4.83 82.81 63.95
N ASN A 215 -3.81 82.74 63.09
CA ASN A 215 -2.55 83.45 63.29
C ASN A 215 -2.68 84.97 63.14
N ARG A 216 -3.53 85.45 62.21
CA ARG A 216 -3.85 86.89 62.11
C ARG A 216 -4.50 87.38 63.40
N TYR A 217 -5.48 86.65 63.91
CA TYR A 217 -6.13 86.97 65.17
C TYR A 217 -5.14 87.02 66.35
N ARG A 218 -4.21 86.05 66.44
CA ARG A 218 -3.13 86.08 67.45
C ARG A 218 -2.21 87.29 67.27
N LYS A 219 -1.81 87.61 66.04
CA LYS A 219 -0.97 88.79 65.76
C LYS A 219 -1.65 90.10 66.08
N ASP A 220 -2.95 90.19 65.84
CA ASP A 220 -3.70 91.42 66.15
C ASP A 220 -3.87 91.58 67.67
N LEU A 221 -4.06 90.48 68.42
CA LEU A 221 -3.94 90.45 69.89
C LEU A 221 -2.54 90.88 70.37
N GLU A 222 -1.47 90.31 69.80
CA GLU A 222 -0.09 90.70 70.13
C GLU A 222 0.20 92.18 69.82
N LYS A 223 -0.38 92.74 68.75
CA LYS A 223 -0.26 94.17 68.45
C LYS A 223 -1.01 95.04 69.46
N GLU A 224 -2.20 94.62 69.90
CA GLU A 224 -2.94 95.34 70.94
C GLU A 224 -2.16 95.34 72.26
N GLU A 225 -1.53 94.22 72.62
CA GLU A 225 -0.61 94.12 73.76
C GLU A 225 0.63 95.00 73.56
N ALA A 226 1.29 94.91 72.40
CA ALA A 226 2.45 95.74 72.07
C ALA A 226 2.13 97.24 72.06
N CYS A 227 0.94 97.65 71.61
CA CYS A 227 0.49 99.04 71.70
C CYS A 227 0.43 99.51 73.16
N ARG A 228 -0.13 98.69 74.06
CA ARG A 228 -0.15 99.00 75.51
C ARG A 228 1.26 99.12 76.07
N ASP A 229 2.15 98.20 75.72
CA ASP A 229 3.54 98.23 76.15
C ASP A 229 4.29 99.47 75.60
N THR A 230 3.99 99.88 74.36
CA THR A 230 4.58 101.10 73.79
C THR A 230 4.08 102.37 74.45
N GLU A 231 2.81 102.46 74.84
CA GLU A 231 2.26 103.60 75.58
C GLU A 231 2.93 103.72 76.97
N GLU A 232 3.18 102.59 77.64
CA GLU A 232 3.94 102.56 78.89
C GLU A 232 5.41 102.96 78.67
N PHE A 233 6.03 102.50 77.59
CA PHE A 233 7.39 102.89 77.20
C PHE A 233 7.50 104.39 76.90
N TYR A 234 6.56 104.99 76.17
CA TYR A 234 6.59 106.43 75.86
C TYR A 234 6.43 107.32 77.09
N ARG A 235 5.69 106.85 78.12
CA ARG A 235 5.67 107.52 79.43
C ARG A 235 7.05 107.55 80.08
N LEU A 236 7.72 106.40 80.14
CA LEU A 236 9.06 106.29 80.72
C LEU A 236 10.11 107.06 79.91
N LEU A 237 10.01 107.04 78.57
CA LEU A 237 10.91 107.76 77.67
C LEU A 237 10.79 109.28 77.82
N HIS A 238 9.59 109.83 78.03
CA HIS A 238 9.43 111.26 78.28
C HIS A 238 10.09 111.71 79.60
N GLU A 239 10.08 110.85 80.61
CA GLU A 239 10.78 111.08 81.88
C GLU A 239 12.32 111.03 81.70
N GLU A 240 12.82 110.11 80.86
CA GLU A 240 14.25 110.02 80.54
C GLU A 240 14.74 111.17 79.63
N GLN A 241 13.98 111.57 78.61
CA GLN A 241 14.35 112.67 77.70
C GLN A 241 14.49 114.03 78.42
N ALA A 242 13.68 114.27 79.47
CA ALA A 242 13.84 115.44 80.32
C ALA A 242 15.19 115.45 81.07
N GLN A 243 15.75 114.27 81.37
CA GLN A 243 17.05 114.10 82.01
C GLN A 243 18.21 114.14 80.99
N GLU A 244 18.01 113.62 79.78
CA GLU A 244 19.03 113.60 78.71
C GLU A 244 19.23 114.97 78.04
N ALA A 245 18.20 115.80 77.90
CA ALA A 245 18.34 117.17 77.39
C ALA A 245 19.35 117.99 78.21
N ARG A 246 19.44 117.73 79.52
CA ARG A 246 20.45 118.34 80.41
C ARG A 246 21.87 117.84 80.12
N LYS A 247 22.04 116.58 79.72
CA LYS A 247 23.33 115.96 79.36
C LYS A 247 23.80 116.32 77.95
N HIS A 248 22.88 116.49 76.99
CA HIS A 248 23.21 116.76 75.58
C HIS A 248 23.84 118.15 75.36
N LEU A 249 23.40 119.16 76.12
CA LEU A 249 24.01 120.50 76.13
C LEU A 249 25.50 120.46 76.51
N GLN A 250 25.90 119.53 77.37
CA GLN A 250 27.31 119.34 77.78
C GLN A 250 28.15 118.58 76.74
N ARG A 251 27.53 117.71 75.92
CA ARG A 251 28.23 116.91 74.90
C ARG A 251 28.49 117.67 73.59
N GLN A 252 27.62 118.60 73.19
CA GLN A 252 27.81 119.37 71.96
C GLN A 252 29.06 120.25 71.96
N GLN A 253 29.54 120.66 73.14
CA GLN A 253 30.79 121.41 73.26
C GLN A 253 32.02 120.53 72.95
N LYS A 254 31.98 119.21 73.20
CA LYS A 254 33.11 118.29 73.00
C LYS A 254 33.21 117.72 71.58
N ASN A 255 32.09 117.50 70.89
CA ASN A 255 32.11 116.84 69.58
C ASN A 255 32.54 117.74 68.41
N ARG A 256 32.57 119.07 68.56
CA ARG A 256 33.07 119.97 67.51
C ARG A 256 34.59 119.83 67.30
N GLU A 257 35.32 119.34 68.29
CA GLU A 257 36.78 119.20 68.24
C GLU A 257 37.23 117.93 67.49
N LEU A 258 36.42 116.87 67.49
CA LEU A 258 36.81 115.53 66.98
C LEU A 258 36.49 115.30 65.48
N ALA A 259 35.58 116.09 64.90
CA ALA A 259 35.12 115.89 63.52
C ALA A 259 36.13 116.36 62.44
N GLN A 260 37.14 117.16 62.80
CA GLN A 260 38.15 117.62 61.84
C GLN A 260 39.21 116.56 61.51
N GLU A 261 39.37 115.51 62.32
CA GLU A 261 40.45 114.51 62.15
C GLU A 261 40.10 113.35 61.20
N MET A 262 38.82 113.05 60.97
CA MET A 262 38.41 111.84 60.22
C MET A 262 38.38 111.99 58.68
N ILE A 263 38.40 113.22 58.15
CA ILE A 263 38.20 113.44 56.72
C ILE A 263 39.42 112.98 55.88
N ASP A 264 40.62 112.98 56.44
CA ASP A 264 41.86 112.73 55.69
C ASP A 264 42.15 111.24 55.40
N MET A 265 41.50 110.28 56.07
CA MET A 265 41.88 108.85 56.00
C MET A 265 41.20 108.05 54.86
N ASN A 266 40.12 108.56 54.26
CA ASN A 266 39.25 107.76 53.38
C ASN A 266 39.65 107.73 51.89
N GLU A 267 40.63 108.52 51.44
CA GLU A 267 40.94 108.65 50.01
C GLU A 267 41.87 107.55 49.44
N GLU A 268 42.56 106.76 50.28
CA GLU A 268 43.60 105.83 49.81
C GLU A 268 43.09 104.45 49.32
N LEU A 269 41.91 104.00 49.73
CA LEU A 269 41.44 102.60 49.54
C LEU A 269 40.90 102.23 48.14
N LYS A 270 40.63 103.19 47.26
CA LYS A 270 39.90 102.93 45.99
C LYS A 270 40.73 102.32 44.84
N ARG A 271 42.06 102.27 44.90
CA ARG A 271 42.92 101.93 43.73
C ARG A 271 43.18 100.42 43.49
N ALA A 272 42.84 99.51 44.41
CA ALA A 272 43.31 98.12 44.34
C ALA A 272 42.45 97.11 43.52
N ARG A 273 41.20 97.42 43.14
CA ARG A 273 40.24 96.41 42.66
C ARG A 273 40.20 96.11 41.14
N GLN A 274 41.03 96.72 40.30
CA GLN A 274 40.84 96.68 38.82
C GLN A 274 41.62 95.58 38.04
N GLN A 275 42.41 94.69 38.67
CA GLN A 275 43.35 93.80 37.95
C GLN A 275 42.91 92.33 37.73
N GLU A 276 41.81 91.84 38.31
CA GLU A 276 41.50 90.39 38.32
C GLU A 276 40.72 89.85 37.08
N TYR A 277 40.24 90.70 36.17
CA TYR A 277 39.21 90.30 35.18
C TYR A 277 39.71 89.68 33.85
N GLU A 278 41.02 89.57 33.59
CA GLU A 278 41.55 89.25 32.24
C GLU A 278 41.88 87.76 31.94
N GLN A 279 41.82 86.82 32.90
CA GLN A 279 42.31 85.44 32.70
C GLN A 279 41.30 84.45 32.08
N LEU A 280 40.00 84.74 32.07
CA LEU A 280 38.95 83.74 31.80
C LEU A 280 38.67 83.39 30.31
N LYS A 281 39.39 83.95 29.34
CA LYS A 281 39.01 83.92 27.90
C LYS A 281 39.73 82.90 27.00
N ARG A 282 40.57 81.98 27.51
CA ARG A 282 41.46 81.14 26.67
C ARG A 282 41.04 79.66 26.47
N GLU A 283 40.01 79.15 27.12
CA GLU A 283 39.78 77.69 27.19
C GLU A 283 38.75 77.11 26.18
N ASP A 284 37.99 77.93 25.44
CA ASP A 284 36.86 77.45 24.61
C ASP A 284 37.17 77.07 23.13
N ARG A 285 38.45 76.92 22.74
CA ARG A 285 38.83 76.73 21.31
C ARG A 285 39.19 75.31 20.86
N GLU A 286 39.24 74.31 21.73
CA GLU A 286 39.78 72.97 21.38
C GLU A 286 38.72 71.86 21.12
N ALA A 287 37.43 72.14 21.26
CA ALA A 287 36.39 71.10 21.20
C ALA A 287 35.77 70.81 19.80
N LEU A 288 36.21 71.48 18.73
CA LEU A 288 35.52 71.45 17.42
C LEU A 288 36.15 70.57 16.32
N ASP A 289 37.32 69.97 16.52
CA ASP A 289 38.05 69.21 15.47
C ASP A 289 37.80 67.68 15.46
N ALA A 290 36.93 67.14 16.32
CA ALA A 290 36.74 65.68 16.47
C ALA A 290 35.61 65.05 15.61
N MET A 291 34.78 65.82 14.90
CA MET A 291 33.57 65.30 14.22
C MET A 291 33.68 65.11 12.69
N LEU A 292 34.86 65.28 12.08
CA LEU A 292 35.04 65.20 10.62
C LEU A 292 35.60 63.86 10.08
N ALA A 293 35.76 62.83 10.93
CA ALA A 293 36.46 61.58 10.56
C ALA A 293 35.56 60.36 10.21
N ASP A 294 34.26 60.36 10.52
CA ASP A 294 33.43 59.13 10.46
C ASP A 294 32.56 58.96 9.18
N LEU A 295 32.72 59.80 8.15
CA LEU A 295 31.88 59.79 6.93
C LEU A 295 32.52 59.15 5.68
N ALA A 296 33.51 58.27 5.83
CA ALA A 296 34.26 57.65 4.71
C ALA A 296 33.99 56.14 4.47
N ALA A 297 33.01 55.53 5.16
CA ALA A 297 32.84 54.06 5.20
C ALA A 297 31.76 53.44 4.27
N GLU A 298 30.96 54.20 3.51
CA GLU A 298 29.72 53.63 2.91
C GLU A 298 29.64 53.55 1.37
N GLN A 299 30.75 53.57 0.62
CA GLN A 299 30.67 53.55 -0.87
C GLN A 299 31.43 52.42 -1.61
N ARG A 300 31.76 51.27 -0.98
CA ARG A 300 32.50 50.21 -1.69
C ARG A 300 31.91 48.79 -1.72
N GLU A 301 30.71 48.54 -1.21
CA GLU A 301 30.18 47.16 -1.14
C GLU A 301 29.07 46.78 -2.16
N GLN A 302 28.69 47.64 -3.11
CA GLN A 302 27.53 47.36 -4.00
C GLN A 302 27.82 47.01 -5.48
N ARG A 303 28.98 46.44 -5.85
CA ARG A 303 29.27 46.12 -7.28
C ARG A 303 29.88 44.75 -7.62
N ALA A 304 29.86 43.77 -6.72
CA ALA A 304 30.48 42.45 -6.99
C ALA A 304 29.51 41.25 -7.02
N GLU A 305 28.19 41.46 -7.18
CA GLU A 305 27.18 40.40 -7.24
C GLU A 305 26.73 39.97 -8.67
N LYS A 306 27.42 40.40 -9.73
CA LYS A 306 26.90 40.27 -11.12
C LYS A 306 27.64 39.33 -12.08
N GLN A 307 28.39 38.33 -11.62
CA GLN A 307 29.02 37.34 -12.51
C GLN A 307 28.90 35.87 -12.05
N ARG A 308 27.74 35.52 -11.49
CA ARG A 308 27.27 34.12 -11.31
C ARG A 308 26.55 33.55 -12.55
N ARG A 309 27.05 33.69 -13.79
CA ARG A 309 26.25 33.27 -14.97
C ARG A 309 26.86 32.51 -16.14
N LEU A 310 28.12 32.07 -16.13
CA LEU A 310 28.65 31.37 -17.32
C LEU A 310 29.62 30.25 -16.95
N ALA A 311 29.09 29.13 -16.45
CA ALA A 311 29.88 27.93 -16.17
C ALA A 311 29.30 26.63 -16.73
N GLU A 312 28.12 26.59 -17.36
CA GLU A 312 27.54 25.31 -17.79
C GLU A 312 26.80 25.48 -19.12
N VAL A 313 26.82 24.42 -19.94
CA VAL A 313 26.09 24.24 -21.20
C VAL A 313 26.85 24.58 -22.49
N ARG A 314 27.89 23.81 -22.84
CA ARG A 314 28.07 23.25 -24.21
C ARG A 314 29.43 22.54 -24.33
N GLN A 315 29.59 21.52 -23.50
CA GLN A 315 30.65 20.52 -23.65
C GLN A 315 30.08 19.13 -24.04
N GLU A 316 28.86 19.07 -24.56
CA GLU A 316 28.22 17.82 -24.95
C GLU A 316 27.43 18.02 -26.24
N MET A 317 28.08 17.84 -27.39
CA MET A 317 27.47 17.37 -28.64
C MET A 317 28.47 17.47 -29.79
N MET A 318 28.60 16.37 -30.54
CA MET A 318 29.21 16.28 -31.87
C MET A 318 30.73 16.10 -31.95
N HIS A 319 31.26 15.10 -31.26
CA HIS A 319 32.54 14.48 -31.65
C HIS A 319 32.45 12.94 -31.64
N HIS A 320 31.41 12.42 -32.30
CA HIS A 320 31.14 10.97 -32.37
C HIS A 320 30.72 10.47 -33.75
N GLN A 321 31.35 10.93 -34.83
CA GLN A 321 31.21 10.24 -36.11
C GLN A 321 32.46 10.38 -36.98
N GLN A 322 32.95 9.21 -37.39
CA GLN A 322 33.81 8.95 -38.55
C GLN A 322 35.32 8.88 -38.29
N ALA A 323 35.69 7.81 -37.59
CA ALA A 323 36.92 7.10 -37.84
C ALA A 323 36.72 6.09 -38.99
N ALA A 324 37.80 5.93 -39.78
CA ALA A 324 38.20 4.75 -40.58
C ALA A 324 37.38 4.46 -41.86
N GLN A 325 37.90 4.55 -43.09
CA GLN A 325 39.16 4.13 -43.76
C GLN A 325 38.86 3.05 -44.82
N ARG A 326 39.49 3.20 -46.02
CA ARG A 326 39.95 2.15 -46.99
C ARG A 326 38.88 1.61 -47.98
N LYS A 327 39.16 1.28 -49.26
CA LYS A 327 40.38 1.02 -50.06
C LYS A 327 39.99 0.94 -51.55
N GLU A 328 40.81 1.46 -52.45
CA GLU A 328 40.83 1.20 -53.90
C GLU A 328 42.11 0.41 -54.20
N ASP A 329 42.04 -0.72 -54.92
CA ASP A 329 43.15 -1.40 -55.64
C ASP A 329 42.62 -2.66 -56.39
N GLU A 330 42.26 -2.51 -57.68
CA GLU A 330 41.58 -3.53 -58.50
C GLU A 330 42.22 -3.77 -59.89
N ARG A 331 43.55 -3.64 -60.07
CA ARG A 331 44.16 -3.68 -61.43
C ARG A 331 45.44 -4.52 -61.63
N ALA A 332 45.53 -5.72 -61.04
CA ALA A 332 46.74 -6.56 -61.20
C ALA A 332 46.53 -8.04 -61.64
N ILE A 333 45.30 -8.51 -61.89
CA ILE A 333 45.05 -9.96 -62.14
C ILE A 333 44.82 -10.34 -63.63
N ASP A 334 44.57 -9.37 -64.53
CA ASP A 334 44.16 -9.67 -65.92
C ASP A 334 45.29 -9.85 -66.96
N ARG A 335 46.58 -9.95 -66.57
CA ARG A 335 47.71 -10.05 -67.53
C ARG A 335 48.38 -11.43 -67.64
N LEU A 336 48.02 -12.42 -66.83
CA LEU A 336 48.69 -13.74 -66.81
C LEU A 336 48.03 -14.83 -67.67
N TRP A 337 46.88 -14.57 -68.30
CA TRP A 337 46.11 -15.60 -69.03
C TRP A 337 46.40 -15.70 -70.55
N ALA A 338 47.26 -14.86 -71.13
CA ALA A 338 47.43 -14.76 -72.58
C ALA A 338 48.58 -15.60 -73.19
N GLU A 339 49.54 -16.12 -72.41
CA GLU A 339 50.80 -16.68 -72.96
C GLU A 339 50.83 -18.21 -73.19
N GLU A 340 49.80 -18.98 -72.81
CA GLU A 340 49.84 -20.46 -72.79
C GLU A 340 49.33 -21.14 -74.09
N ASN A 341 48.65 -20.40 -74.97
CA ASN A 341 47.93 -20.97 -76.12
C ASN A 341 48.79 -21.28 -77.38
N GLU A 342 50.03 -20.80 -77.47
CA GLU A 342 50.77 -20.82 -78.75
C GLU A 342 51.56 -22.13 -79.05
N LYS A 343 51.74 -23.04 -78.08
CA LYS A 343 52.67 -24.20 -78.21
C LYS A 343 52.11 -25.46 -78.92
N GLN A 344 50.79 -25.62 -79.11
CA GLN A 344 50.17 -26.88 -79.57
C GLN A 344 50.22 -27.11 -81.10
N TRP A 345 50.42 -26.06 -81.90
CA TRP A 345 50.23 -26.15 -83.35
C TRP A 345 51.31 -26.93 -84.14
N ARG A 346 52.51 -27.19 -83.59
CA ARG A 346 53.65 -27.74 -84.37
C ARG A 346 53.71 -29.29 -84.54
N LYS A 347 52.81 -30.10 -83.96
CA LYS A 347 52.92 -31.59 -83.95
C LYS A 347 52.27 -32.36 -85.11
N ARG A 348 51.44 -31.73 -85.94
CA ARG A 348 50.54 -32.47 -86.86
C ARG A 348 51.13 -32.81 -88.24
N GLU A 349 52.17 -32.14 -88.72
CA GLU A 349 52.65 -32.32 -90.10
C GLU A 349 53.42 -33.63 -90.37
N ALA A 350 54.03 -34.26 -89.36
CA ALA A 350 54.96 -35.39 -89.59
C ALA A 350 54.31 -36.77 -89.88
N GLN A 351 53.00 -36.95 -89.73
CA GLN A 351 52.34 -38.27 -89.83
C GLN A 351 51.99 -38.71 -91.26
N TRP A 352 52.00 -37.81 -92.25
CA TRP A 352 51.36 -38.06 -93.53
C TRP A 352 52.18 -38.92 -94.52
N GLU A 353 53.51 -38.91 -94.43
CA GLU A 353 54.37 -39.53 -95.47
C GLU A 353 54.46 -41.07 -95.39
N ALA A 354 54.18 -41.70 -94.25
CA ALA A 354 54.37 -43.15 -94.03
C ALA A 354 53.33 -44.07 -94.73
N ASP A 355 52.24 -43.52 -95.27
CA ASP A 355 51.11 -44.32 -95.75
C ASP A 355 51.18 -44.73 -97.22
N GLN A 356 52.02 -44.11 -98.06
CA GLN A 356 52.03 -44.41 -99.50
C GLN A 356 52.68 -45.76 -99.84
N ALA A 357 53.75 -46.17 -99.15
CA ALA A 357 54.49 -47.40 -99.48
C ALA A 357 53.67 -48.70 -99.30
N LYS A 358 52.63 -48.69 -98.47
CA LYS A 358 51.79 -49.88 -98.19
C LYS A 358 50.87 -50.28 -99.34
N ARG A 359 50.61 -49.39 -100.32
CA ARG A 359 49.59 -49.62 -101.35
C ARG A 359 50.03 -50.58 -102.45
N ASP A 360 51.31 -50.57 -102.82
CA ASP A 360 51.76 -51.32 -103.99
C ASP A 360 51.88 -52.84 -103.77
N ALA A 361 52.14 -53.29 -102.53
CA ALA A 361 52.20 -54.71 -102.19
C ALA A 361 50.81 -55.39 -102.25
N LEU A 362 49.74 -54.62 -102.02
CA LEU A 362 48.36 -55.10 -102.00
C LEU A 362 47.94 -55.66 -103.38
N LEU A 363 48.36 -55.02 -104.47
CA LEU A 363 47.81 -55.28 -105.80
C LEU A 363 48.11 -56.70 -106.33
N ARG A 364 49.29 -57.26 -106.02
CA ARG A 364 49.68 -58.60 -106.50
C ARG A 364 48.89 -59.73 -105.85
N SER A 365 48.51 -59.57 -104.58
CA SER A 365 47.71 -60.56 -103.84
C SER A 365 46.31 -60.75 -104.41
N ILE A 366 45.75 -59.71 -105.04
CA ILE A 366 44.37 -59.68 -105.51
C ILE A 366 44.14 -60.61 -106.72
N LEU A 367 45.13 -60.74 -107.62
CA LEU A 367 44.95 -61.51 -108.85
C LEU A 367 44.94 -63.02 -108.63
N ILE A 368 45.75 -63.53 -107.68
CA ILE A 368 45.75 -64.96 -107.32
C ILE A 368 44.42 -65.34 -106.63
N ALA A 369 43.94 -64.49 -105.71
CA ALA A 369 42.67 -64.69 -105.02
C ALA A 369 41.47 -64.80 -105.99
N ARG A 370 41.51 -64.10 -107.13
CA ARG A 370 40.38 -64.06 -108.07
C ARG A 370 40.11 -65.40 -108.76
N ARG A 371 41.14 -66.22 -109.00
CA ARG A 371 40.98 -67.52 -109.66
C ARG A 371 40.37 -68.56 -108.71
N GLN A 372 40.72 -68.50 -107.42
CA GLN A 372 40.13 -69.33 -106.36
C GLN A 372 38.64 -69.00 -106.13
N GLN A 373 38.30 -67.70 -106.10
CA GLN A 373 36.93 -67.22 -105.85
C GLN A 373 35.86 -67.76 -106.83
N ILE A 374 36.23 -68.10 -108.06
CA ILE A 374 35.26 -68.59 -109.06
C ILE A 374 34.85 -70.03 -108.76
N LEU A 375 35.78 -70.86 -108.27
CA LEU A 375 35.49 -72.24 -107.88
C LEU A 375 34.67 -72.27 -106.58
N ASP A 376 35.03 -71.43 -105.60
CA ASP A 376 34.32 -71.34 -104.31
C ASP A 376 32.88 -70.83 -104.47
N LYS A 377 32.62 -69.91 -105.41
CA LYS A 377 31.27 -69.41 -105.67
C LYS A 377 30.29 -70.50 -106.13
N ARG A 378 30.72 -71.41 -107.01
CA ARG A 378 29.85 -72.50 -107.51
C ARG A 378 29.46 -73.50 -106.42
N GLN A 379 30.28 -73.66 -105.39
CA GLN A 379 29.95 -74.51 -104.24
C GLN A 379 29.03 -73.77 -103.25
N LYS A 380 29.30 -72.50 -102.95
CA LYS A 380 28.45 -71.66 -102.07
C LYS A 380 27.02 -71.50 -102.56
N ASP A 381 26.81 -71.33 -103.87
CA ASP A 381 25.45 -71.15 -104.41
C ASP A 381 24.53 -72.36 -104.11
N LYS A 382 25.09 -73.56 -103.94
CA LYS A 382 24.33 -74.77 -103.56
C LYS A 382 23.99 -74.79 -102.07
N GLU A 383 24.88 -74.30 -101.22
CA GLU A 383 24.69 -74.27 -99.75
C GLU A 383 23.70 -73.17 -99.34
N ASP A 384 23.78 -72.00 -99.98
CA ASP A 384 22.90 -70.84 -99.69
C ASP A 384 21.42 -71.14 -100.00
N ALA A 385 21.14 -71.97 -101.00
CA ALA A 385 19.78 -72.38 -101.34
C ALA A 385 19.11 -73.21 -100.22
N MET A 386 19.91 -73.97 -99.46
CA MET A 386 19.41 -74.78 -98.33
C MET A 386 19.19 -73.93 -97.08
N LEU A 387 20.09 -72.98 -96.81
CA LEU A 387 19.99 -72.10 -95.65
C LEU A 387 18.77 -71.18 -95.70
N ARG A 388 18.44 -70.63 -96.87
CA ARG A 388 17.27 -69.75 -97.04
C ARG A 388 15.94 -70.42 -96.70
N LYS A 389 15.83 -71.75 -96.89
CA LYS A 389 14.61 -72.49 -96.51
C LYS A 389 14.46 -72.56 -94.99
N LEU A 390 15.55 -72.82 -94.27
CA LEU A 390 15.57 -72.90 -92.80
C LEU A 390 15.36 -71.54 -92.12
N GLU A 391 15.82 -70.45 -92.74
CA GLU A 391 15.65 -69.09 -92.20
C GLU A 391 14.20 -68.61 -92.29
N ASN A 392 13.50 -68.92 -93.38
CA ASN A 392 12.09 -68.56 -93.53
C ASN A 392 11.19 -69.20 -92.47
N GLU A 393 11.46 -70.45 -92.08
CA GLU A 393 10.71 -71.14 -91.03
C GLU A 393 10.94 -70.51 -89.65
N LYS A 394 12.17 -70.07 -89.35
CA LYS A 394 12.51 -69.38 -88.10
C LYS A 394 11.89 -67.98 -88.00
N PHE A 395 11.83 -67.25 -89.11
CA PHE A 395 11.25 -65.90 -89.17
C PHE A 395 9.73 -65.88 -88.89
N LEU A 396 9.01 -66.91 -89.37
CA LEU A 396 7.57 -67.03 -89.08
C LEU A 396 7.29 -67.32 -87.59
N ALA A 397 8.20 -68.01 -86.90
CA ALA A 397 8.08 -68.30 -85.46
C ALA A 397 8.42 -67.11 -84.54
N SER A 398 9.18 -66.11 -85.01
CA SER A 398 9.47 -64.89 -84.23
C SER A 398 8.32 -63.88 -84.28
N LEU A 399 7.63 -63.75 -85.42
CA LEU A 399 6.50 -62.83 -85.61
C LEU A 399 5.30 -63.11 -84.70
N SER A 400 5.08 -64.37 -84.30
CA SER A 400 3.99 -64.72 -83.39
C SER A 400 4.28 -64.30 -81.94
N LYS A 401 5.55 -64.28 -81.51
CA LYS A 401 5.95 -63.92 -80.14
C LYS A 401 5.98 -62.42 -79.88
N GLU A 402 6.20 -61.60 -80.90
CA GLU A 402 6.26 -60.13 -80.76
C GLU A 402 4.87 -59.50 -80.54
N ARG A 403 3.80 -60.07 -81.12
CA ARG A 403 2.42 -59.56 -80.96
C ARG A 403 1.91 -59.62 -79.51
N ASP A 404 2.34 -60.61 -78.75
CA ASP A 404 1.87 -60.81 -77.37
C ASP A 404 2.58 -59.88 -76.37
N LEU A 405 3.84 -59.54 -76.62
CA LEU A 405 4.62 -58.60 -75.79
C LEU A 405 4.11 -57.15 -75.93
N ASP A 406 3.75 -56.73 -77.14
CA ASP A 406 3.24 -55.38 -77.43
C ASP A 406 1.91 -55.07 -76.72
N LEU A 407 1.03 -56.06 -76.56
CA LEU A 407 -0.25 -55.89 -75.87
C LEU A 407 -0.04 -55.68 -74.36
N LEU A 408 0.88 -56.41 -73.75
CA LEU A 408 1.23 -56.28 -72.33
C LEU A 408 1.90 -54.93 -72.03
N GLU A 409 2.79 -54.45 -72.89
CA GLU A 409 3.41 -53.13 -72.72
C GLU A 409 2.39 -51.99 -72.81
N ARG A 410 1.43 -52.07 -73.75
CA ARG A 410 0.38 -51.04 -73.89
C ARG A 410 -0.50 -50.97 -72.65
N GLN A 411 -0.81 -52.10 -72.02
CA GLN A 411 -1.57 -52.14 -70.76
C GLN A 411 -0.78 -51.50 -69.61
N ARG A 412 0.51 -51.84 -69.46
CA ARG A 412 1.38 -51.23 -68.44
C ARG A 412 1.52 -49.71 -68.59
N ARG A 413 1.68 -49.21 -69.81
CA ARG A 413 1.77 -47.77 -70.08
C ARG A 413 0.45 -47.04 -69.72
N ARG A 414 -0.70 -47.66 -69.99
CA ARG A 414 -2.00 -47.08 -69.61
C ARG A 414 -2.20 -47.02 -68.09
N ALA A 415 -1.84 -48.08 -67.36
CA ALA A 415 -1.92 -48.10 -65.91
C ALA A 415 -1.02 -47.02 -65.28
N LEU A 416 0.24 -46.92 -65.72
CA LEU A 416 1.17 -45.90 -65.24
C LEU A 416 0.67 -44.47 -65.54
N LEU A 417 0.10 -44.24 -66.72
CA LEU A 417 -0.49 -42.94 -67.06
C LEU A 417 -1.66 -42.59 -66.13
N GLN A 418 -2.54 -43.55 -65.81
CA GLN A 418 -3.65 -43.31 -64.88
C GLN A 418 -3.15 -42.99 -63.46
N GLU A 419 -2.15 -43.72 -62.96
CA GLU A 419 -1.54 -43.45 -61.66
C GLU A 419 -0.86 -42.08 -61.61
N THR A 420 -0.12 -41.71 -62.66
CA THR A 420 0.51 -40.38 -62.73
C THR A 420 -0.51 -39.25 -62.83
N GLN A 421 -1.63 -39.46 -63.54
CA GLN A 421 -2.74 -38.50 -63.59
C GLN A 421 -3.38 -38.31 -62.21
N GLN A 422 -3.71 -39.40 -61.51
CA GLN A 422 -4.26 -39.33 -60.16
C GLN A 422 -3.31 -38.64 -59.17
N TYR A 423 -2.02 -38.93 -59.26
CA TYR A 423 -1.01 -38.29 -58.43
C TYR A 423 -0.89 -36.78 -58.71
N LEU A 424 -0.93 -36.37 -59.98
CA LEU A 424 -0.92 -34.95 -60.36
C LEU A 424 -2.19 -34.23 -59.90
N GLU A 425 -3.36 -34.84 -60.07
CA GLU A 425 -4.63 -34.29 -59.57
C GLU A 425 -4.60 -34.11 -58.05
N TRP A 426 -4.09 -35.09 -57.32
CA TRP A 426 -3.90 -34.99 -55.87
C TRP A 426 -2.93 -33.87 -55.48
N GLN A 427 -1.79 -33.72 -56.17
CA GLN A 427 -0.86 -32.62 -55.92
C GLN A 427 -1.47 -31.25 -56.19
N ILE A 428 -2.30 -31.14 -57.24
CA ILE A 428 -3.02 -29.90 -57.56
C ILE A 428 -4.03 -29.59 -56.44
N GLN A 429 -4.80 -30.59 -55.99
CA GLN A 429 -5.75 -30.43 -54.89
C GLN A 429 -5.06 -30.03 -53.59
N GLN A 430 -3.94 -30.65 -53.23
CA GLN A 430 -3.15 -30.27 -52.07
C GLN A 430 -2.66 -28.82 -52.15
N ARG A 431 -2.07 -28.41 -53.28
CA ARG A 431 -1.60 -27.03 -53.45
C ARG A 431 -2.73 -26.01 -53.40
N MET A 432 -3.91 -26.36 -53.90
CA MET A 432 -5.09 -25.51 -53.79
C MET A 432 -5.56 -25.40 -52.34
N ALA A 433 -5.64 -26.51 -51.61
CA ALA A 433 -5.99 -26.55 -50.20
C ALA A 433 -4.98 -25.75 -49.33
N GLU A 434 -3.68 -25.88 -49.58
CA GLU A 434 -2.64 -25.11 -48.90
C GLU A 434 -2.78 -23.60 -49.17
N LYS A 435 -3.05 -23.20 -50.42
CA LYS A 435 -3.29 -21.79 -50.78
C LYS A 435 -4.54 -21.25 -50.11
N GLU A 436 -5.61 -22.03 -50.05
CA GLU A 436 -6.84 -21.65 -49.36
C GLU A 436 -6.63 -21.54 -47.85
N ALA A 437 -5.96 -22.52 -47.23
CA ALA A 437 -5.58 -22.48 -45.82
C ALA A 437 -4.72 -21.26 -45.50
N ALA A 438 -3.72 -20.94 -46.34
CA ALA A 438 -2.88 -19.75 -46.17
C ALA A 438 -3.68 -18.44 -46.32
N ARG A 439 -4.65 -18.38 -47.23
CA ARG A 439 -5.54 -17.21 -47.37
C ARG A 439 -6.47 -17.07 -46.16
N LEU A 440 -6.98 -18.17 -45.64
CA LEU A 440 -7.81 -18.17 -44.42
C LEU A 440 -6.97 -17.75 -43.21
N ALA A 441 -5.76 -18.28 -43.04
CA ALA A 441 -4.84 -17.88 -41.98
C ALA A 441 -4.53 -16.38 -42.00
N LYS A 442 -4.24 -15.81 -43.18
CA LYS A 442 -4.03 -14.35 -43.31
C LYS A 442 -5.28 -13.54 -42.97
N ARG A 443 -6.47 -14.04 -43.33
CA ARG A 443 -7.72 -13.38 -42.95
C ARG A 443 -7.94 -13.44 -41.45
N THR A 444 -7.67 -14.57 -40.80
CA THR A 444 -7.80 -14.70 -39.35
C THR A 444 -6.79 -13.81 -38.62
N GLU A 445 -5.54 -13.75 -39.08
CA GLU A 445 -4.52 -12.86 -38.55
C GLU A 445 -4.95 -11.39 -38.64
N LEU A 446 -5.44 -10.94 -39.81
CA LEU A 446 -5.97 -9.58 -39.98
C LEU A 446 -7.16 -9.30 -39.06
N THR A 447 -8.07 -10.27 -38.88
CA THR A 447 -9.20 -10.08 -37.95
C THR A 447 -8.75 -10.04 -36.50
N ASP A 448 -7.74 -10.81 -36.13
CA ASP A 448 -7.17 -10.83 -34.79
C ASP A 448 -6.42 -9.53 -34.50
N GLU A 449 -5.65 -9.01 -35.45
CA GLU A 449 -5.01 -7.69 -35.37
C GLU A 449 -6.04 -6.58 -35.20
N GLN A 450 -7.10 -6.57 -36.01
CA GLN A 450 -8.20 -5.59 -35.87
C GLN A 450 -8.91 -5.71 -34.52
N ALA A 451 -9.08 -6.93 -34.00
CA ALA A 451 -9.69 -7.14 -32.69
C ALA A 451 -8.78 -6.60 -31.57
N LEU A 452 -7.47 -6.81 -31.67
CA LEU A 452 -6.49 -6.25 -30.73
C LEU A 452 -6.46 -4.72 -30.80
N GLU A 453 -6.43 -4.12 -32.00
CA GLU A 453 -6.50 -2.67 -32.18
C GLU A 453 -7.75 -2.09 -31.52
N LYS A 454 -8.92 -2.70 -31.74
CA LYS A 454 -10.17 -2.29 -31.08
C LYS A 454 -10.08 -2.39 -29.56
N GLN A 455 -9.50 -3.47 -29.02
CA GLN A 455 -9.29 -3.61 -27.58
C GLN A 455 -8.35 -2.53 -27.03
N TYR A 456 -7.30 -2.19 -27.77
CA TYR A 456 -6.39 -1.10 -27.44
C TYR A 456 -7.10 0.26 -27.44
N GLU A 457 -7.89 0.56 -28.49
CA GLU A 457 -8.68 1.77 -28.60
C GLU A 457 -9.73 1.88 -27.49
N GLU A 458 -10.46 0.81 -27.20
CA GLU A 458 -11.42 0.75 -26.09
C GLU A 458 -10.73 0.98 -24.75
N ARG A 459 -9.54 0.40 -24.53
CA ARG A 459 -8.78 0.61 -23.30
C ARG A 459 -8.35 2.07 -23.16
N ILE A 460 -7.88 2.70 -24.24
CA ILE A 460 -7.56 4.13 -24.25
C ILE A 460 -8.82 4.94 -23.95
N ALA A 461 -9.96 4.63 -24.57
CA ALA A 461 -11.21 5.33 -24.36
C ALA A 461 -11.71 5.22 -22.91
N ARG A 462 -11.61 4.03 -22.29
CA ARG A 462 -11.94 3.81 -20.87
C ARG A 462 -11.04 4.63 -19.95
N GLU A 463 -9.73 4.60 -20.18
CA GLU A 463 -8.79 5.40 -19.38
C GLU A 463 -9.03 6.90 -19.57
N MET A 464 -9.29 7.36 -20.79
CA MET A 464 -9.68 8.74 -21.07
C MET A 464 -10.98 9.14 -20.35
N ALA A 465 -11.99 8.27 -20.34
CA ALA A 465 -13.25 8.51 -19.62
C ALA A 465 -13.03 8.58 -18.10
N ASN A 466 -12.15 7.73 -17.56
CA ASN A 466 -11.78 7.78 -16.14
C ASN A 466 -11.08 9.11 -15.78
N LEU A 467 -10.20 9.60 -16.65
CA LEU A 467 -9.55 10.90 -16.45
C LEU A 467 -10.55 12.06 -16.56
N GLU A 468 -11.49 11.98 -17.50
CA GLU A 468 -12.57 12.95 -17.67
C GLU A 468 -13.50 13.00 -16.44
N ALA A 469 -13.83 11.84 -15.86
CA ALA A 469 -14.62 11.76 -14.62
C ALA A 469 -13.88 12.29 -13.39
N ALA A 470 -12.55 12.25 -13.38
CA ALA A 470 -11.73 12.74 -12.27
C ALA A 470 -11.53 14.26 -12.25
N LYS A 471 -12.15 14.99 -13.19
CA LYS A 471 -12.06 16.45 -13.26
C LYS A 471 -12.72 17.10 -12.05
N PRO A 472 -12.13 18.19 -11.53
CA PRO A 472 -12.83 19.04 -10.57
C PRO A 472 -14.09 19.66 -11.19
N ALA A 473 -15.12 19.86 -10.37
CA ALA A 473 -16.43 20.36 -10.81
C ALA A 473 -16.35 21.68 -11.60
N ARG A 474 -15.43 22.58 -11.22
CA ARG A 474 -15.22 23.87 -11.89
C ARG A 474 -14.76 23.75 -13.36
N TYR A 475 -14.22 22.60 -13.74
CA TYR A 475 -13.61 22.40 -15.05
C TYR A 475 -14.23 21.25 -15.84
N GLN A 476 -15.44 20.82 -15.50
CA GLN A 476 -16.12 19.71 -16.15
C GLN A 476 -16.27 19.92 -17.67
N ASP A 477 -16.51 21.16 -18.10
CA ASP A 477 -16.71 21.52 -19.52
C ASP A 477 -15.41 21.72 -20.31
N VAL A 478 -14.25 21.74 -19.64
CA VAL A 478 -12.96 21.98 -20.30
C VAL A 478 -12.38 20.64 -20.75
N PRO A 479 -12.22 20.37 -22.06
CA PRO A 479 -11.75 19.07 -22.55
C PRO A 479 -10.29 18.80 -22.16
N LEU A 480 -9.96 17.54 -21.80
CA LEU A 480 -8.59 17.19 -21.45
C LEU A 480 -7.65 17.27 -22.65
N LEU A 481 -8.10 16.86 -23.82
CA LEU A 481 -7.30 16.95 -25.04
C LEU A 481 -7.70 18.18 -25.87
N PRO A 482 -6.74 18.87 -26.50
CA PRO A 482 -7.09 19.94 -27.41
C PRO A 482 -7.87 19.33 -28.57
N LYS A 483 -8.92 20.01 -29.03
CA LYS A 483 -9.60 19.59 -30.27
C LYS A 483 -8.54 19.53 -31.36
N LYS A 484 -8.34 18.34 -31.97
CA LYS A 484 -7.41 18.17 -33.09
C LYS A 484 -7.80 19.19 -34.15
N SER A 485 -6.99 20.24 -34.32
CA SER A 485 -7.22 21.19 -35.39
C SER A 485 -6.92 20.46 -36.69
N ARG A 486 -7.82 20.56 -37.67
CA ARG A 486 -7.70 19.88 -38.97
C ARG A 486 -6.40 20.22 -39.72
N ASN A 487 -5.65 21.23 -39.26
CA ASN A 487 -4.47 21.79 -39.93
C ASN A 487 -3.14 21.46 -39.25
N GLN A 488 -3.10 20.63 -38.20
CA GLN A 488 -1.83 20.07 -37.72
C GLN A 488 -1.48 18.83 -38.54
N LEU A 489 -0.73 19.05 -39.61
CA LEU A 489 0.05 17.99 -40.27
C LEU A 489 1.15 17.56 -39.29
N PHE A 490 1.14 16.26 -39.00
CA PHE A 490 1.99 15.47 -38.10
C PHE A 490 3.28 16.11 -37.57
#